data_AF-A0A061A7S4-F1
#
_entry.id   AF-A0A061A7S4-F1
#
_cell.length_a   1.000
_cell.length_b   1.000
_cell.length_c   1.000
_cell.angle_alpha   90.00
_cell.angle_beta   90.00
_cell.angle_gamma   90.00
#
_symmetry.space_group_name_H-M   'P 1'
#
loop_
_entity.id
_entity.type
_entity.pdbx_description
1 polymer ?
#
loop_
_entity_poly.entity_id
_entity_poly.type
_entity_poly.pdbx_seq_one_letter_code
_entity_poly.pdbx_strand_id
1 'polypeptide(L)'
;MLLFSLHSDLQVKVTPGTLTEGSWVTLTCSTTCTLTEIPNPTYIWYKNGEELFSDSSPQYQYSVSRGGSDSYSCALRDPDKLSSPEVTVDTSSLSCLRVTYTSRGICSLIPSVDLPCTTIYPTDLQVKVTPDTKAWKRTLTCSTTCTLTDNPTYIWYRNGQSLAWLTSHQHSVWNSETESYSCAVKGHEDLRSPAKRLSLSDVSTWGVDISTVKVIDIISVIHGSTCQYNILISTNLHHLCN
;
A
#
# COMPACT_ATOMS: atom_id res chain seq x y z
N MET A 1 12.66 40.81 -31.84
CA MET A 1 13.09 39.43 -31.55
C MET A 1 12.35 39.02 -30.30
N LEU A 2 11.33 38.17 -30.42
CA LEU A 2 10.59 37.66 -29.27
C LEU A 2 11.39 36.49 -28.70
N LEU A 3 11.91 36.65 -27.48
CA LEU A 3 12.50 35.54 -26.71
C LEU A 3 11.34 34.67 -26.24
N PHE A 4 11.18 33.49 -26.84
CA PHE A 4 10.27 32.47 -26.31
C PHE A 4 11.02 31.73 -25.21
N SER A 5 10.72 32.03 -23.95
CA SER A 5 11.22 31.25 -22.82
C SER A 5 10.63 29.84 -22.91
N LEU A 6 11.47 28.82 -23.15
CA LEU A 6 11.03 27.43 -23.01
C LEU A 6 10.78 27.19 -21.52
N HIS A 7 9.53 26.89 -21.14
CA HIS A 7 9.26 26.39 -19.80
C HIS A 7 9.49 24.89 -19.81
N SER A 8 10.49 24.42 -19.06
CA SER A 8 10.72 22.99 -18.91
C SER A 8 9.57 22.35 -18.13
N ASP A 9 9.22 21.13 -18.49
CA ASP A 9 8.34 20.28 -17.70
C ASP A 9 9.13 19.44 -16.67
N LEU A 10 10.33 19.92 -16.32
CA LEU A 10 11.21 19.22 -15.38
C LEU A 10 10.49 19.11 -14.03
N GLN A 11 10.37 17.89 -13.54
CA GLN A 11 9.64 17.59 -12.31
C GLN A 11 10.32 16.48 -11.52
N VAL A 12 10.40 16.68 -10.20
CA VAL A 12 10.83 15.66 -9.25
C VAL A 12 9.68 14.67 -9.02
N LYS A 13 9.87 13.40 -9.37
CA LYS A 13 8.96 12.31 -9.02
C LYS A 13 9.47 11.60 -7.77
N VAL A 14 8.57 11.36 -6.82
CA VAL A 14 8.88 10.66 -5.58
C VAL A 14 8.41 9.21 -5.69
N THR A 15 9.33 8.27 -5.54
CA THR A 15 9.00 6.85 -5.42
C THR A 15 9.18 6.44 -3.97
N PRO A 16 8.07 6.21 -3.23
CA PRO A 16 8.14 5.82 -1.84
C PRO A 16 8.77 4.42 -1.70
N GLY A 17 9.51 4.24 -0.61
CA GLY A 17 10.02 2.93 -0.19
C GLY A 17 9.48 2.55 1.18
N THR A 18 10.13 1.59 1.84
CA THR A 18 9.91 1.37 3.28
C THR A 18 10.42 2.58 4.05
N LEU A 19 9.59 3.21 4.88
CA LEU A 19 9.95 4.39 5.68
C LEU A 19 10.39 3.96 7.09
N THR A 20 11.57 3.36 7.18
CA THR A 20 12.25 3.09 8.46
C THR A 20 13.36 4.10 8.63
N GLU A 21 13.73 4.43 9.87
CA GLU A 21 14.88 5.31 10.09
C GLU A 21 16.14 4.73 9.42
N GLY A 22 16.80 5.53 8.59
CA GLY A 22 17.94 5.09 7.79
C GLY A 22 17.61 4.35 6.48
N SER A 23 16.32 4.22 6.12
CA SER A 23 15.93 3.80 4.77
C SER A 23 16.04 4.94 3.77
N TRP A 24 15.82 4.61 2.49
CA TRP A 24 15.96 5.54 1.37
C TRP A 24 14.65 5.70 0.65
N VAL A 25 14.34 6.94 0.30
CA VAL A 25 13.29 7.27 -0.69
C VAL A 25 14.00 7.81 -1.92
N THR A 26 13.50 7.43 -3.10
CA THR A 26 14.13 7.79 -4.36
C THR A 26 13.39 8.97 -4.99
N LEU A 27 14.14 10.04 -5.26
CA LEU A 27 13.70 11.19 -6.02
C LEU A 27 14.25 11.07 -7.44
N THR A 28 13.39 11.23 -8.44
CA THR A 28 13.78 11.16 -9.86
C THR A 28 13.46 12.48 -10.54
N CYS A 29 14.48 13.13 -11.08
CA CYS A 29 14.31 14.28 -11.94
C CYS A 29 13.85 13.80 -13.32
N SER A 30 12.64 14.18 -13.73
CA SER A 30 12.03 13.68 -14.97
C SER A 30 11.50 14.81 -15.83
N THR A 31 11.59 14.64 -17.15
CA THR A 31 11.08 15.55 -18.17
C THR A 31 10.49 14.72 -19.29
N THR A 32 9.42 15.20 -19.92
CA THR A 32 8.87 14.62 -21.16
C THR A 32 9.36 15.36 -22.40
N CYS A 33 10.02 16.51 -22.24
CA CYS A 33 10.66 17.22 -23.33
C CYS A 33 11.88 16.41 -23.86
N THR A 34 12.09 16.43 -25.17
CA THR A 34 13.26 15.81 -25.80
C THR A 34 14.52 16.63 -25.54
N LEU A 35 15.47 16.08 -24.79
CA LEU A 35 16.76 16.71 -24.49
C LEU A 35 17.76 16.58 -25.66
N THR A 36 17.33 16.78 -26.90
CA THR A 36 18.18 16.62 -28.11
C THR A 36 19.35 17.59 -28.15
N GLU A 37 19.23 18.73 -27.49
CA GLU A 37 20.29 19.75 -27.36
C GLU A 37 21.35 19.36 -26.31
N ILE A 38 21.03 18.40 -25.42
CA ILE A 38 21.89 18.00 -24.30
C ILE A 38 22.07 16.47 -24.31
N PRO A 39 22.97 15.94 -25.15
CA PRO A 39 23.15 14.50 -25.31
C PRO A 39 23.61 13.77 -24.04
N ASN A 40 24.25 14.49 -23.10
CA ASN A 40 24.68 13.98 -21.80
C ASN A 40 24.30 14.98 -20.69
N PRO A 41 23.04 14.97 -20.23
CA PRO A 41 22.58 15.94 -19.24
C PRO A 41 23.28 15.72 -17.90
N THR A 42 23.68 16.82 -17.26
CA THR A 42 24.07 16.83 -15.86
C THR A 42 22.95 17.46 -15.05
N TYR A 43 22.50 16.77 -14.02
CA TYR A 43 21.44 17.20 -13.11
C TYR A 43 22.07 17.82 -11.88
N ILE A 44 21.53 18.95 -11.46
CA ILE A 44 21.86 19.62 -10.19
C ILE A 44 20.68 19.41 -9.27
N TRP A 45 20.93 18.90 -8.07
CA TRP A 45 19.92 18.70 -7.04
C TRP A 45 20.01 19.77 -5.98
N TYR A 46 18.84 20.27 -5.58
CA TYR A 46 18.70 21.25 -4.52
C TYR A 46 17.88 20.67 -3.37
N LYS A 47 18.25 21.04 -2.15
CA LYS A 47 17.47 20.78 -0.93
C LYS A 47 17.28 22.10 -0.20
N ASN A 48 16.04 22.44 0.10
CA ASN A 48 15.70 23.68 0.79
C ASN A 48 16.30 24.92 0.10
N GLY A 49 16.33 24.89 -1.24
CA GLY A 49 16.91 25.93 -2.10
C GLY A 49 18.43 25.91 -2.25
N GLU A 50 19.15 25.11 -1.45
CA GLU A 50 20.62 25.02 -1.51
C GLU A 50 21.08 23.87 -2.41
N GLU A 51 22.17 24.08 -3.16
CA GLU A 51 22.75 23.03 -4.01
C GLU A 51 23.33 21.91 -3.15
N LEU A 52 22.82 20.70 -3.34
CA LEU A 52 23.30 19.50 -2.66
C LEU A 52 24.48 18.88 -3.39
N PHE A 53 24.26 18.54 -4.67
CA PHE A 53 25.23 17.89 -5.53
C PHE A 53 24.78 17.97 -7.00
N SER A 54 25.68 17.61 -7.90
CA SER A 54 25.36 17.41 -9.31
C SER A 54 25.93 16.09 -9.83
N ASP A 55 25.16 15.38 -10.65
CA ASP A 55 25.58 14.13 -11.27
C ASP A 55 24.89 13.94 -12.63
N SER A 56 25.42 13.04 -13.45
CA SER A 56 24.79 12.52 -14.67
C SER A 56 23.54 11.67 -14.38
N SER A 57 23.42 11.12 -13.17
CA SER A 57 22.24 10.38 -12.74
C SER A 57 21.05 11.32 -12.49
N PRO A 58 19.88 11.06 -13.07
CA PRO A 58 18.65 11.79 -12.77
C PRO A 58 18.04 11.36 -11.42
N GLN A 59 18.69 10.49 -10.65
CA GLN A 59 18.15 9.93 -9.41
C GLN A 59 18.96 10.37 -8.20
N TYR A 60 18.25 10.69 -7.12
CA TYR A 60 18.81 10.96 -5.80
C TYR A 60 18.13 10.09 -4.75
N GLN A 61 18.93 9.45 -3.90
CA GLN A 61 18.44 8.68 -2.74
C GLN A 61 18.63 9.53 -1.48
N TYR A 62 17.53 9.95 -0.86
CA TYR A 62 17.59 10.68 0.40
C TYR A 62 17.31 9.75 1.58
N SER A 63 18.05 9.93 2.68
CA SER A 63 17.86 9.16 3.90
C SER A 63 16.68 9.70 4.70
N VAL A 64 15.78 8.80 5.11
CA VAL A 64 14.61 9.16 5.90
C VAL A 64 15.03 9.53 7.33
N SER A 65 14.80 10.79 7.70
CA SER A 65 14.93 11.29 9.07
C SER A 65 13.55 11.53 9.69
N ARG A 66 13.40 11.18 10.98
CA ARG A 66 12.12 11.34 11.69
C ARG A 66 11.87 12.81 11.99
N GLY A 67 10.69 13.31 11.62
CA GLY A 67 10.31 14.72 11.85
C GLY A 67 10.88 15.70 10.83
N GLY A 68 11.47 15.21 9.73
CA GLY A 68 11.92 16.04 8.62
C GLY A 68 10.77 16.44 7.70
N SER A 69 10.79 17.71 7.28
CA SER A 69 10.03 18.18 6.13
C SER A 69 11.04 18.95 5.27
N ASP A 70 11.42 18.34 4.15
CA ASP A 70 12.43 18.89 3.26
C ASP A 70 11.82 19.19 1.90
N SER A 71 12.29 20.25 1.25
CA SER A 71 11.91 20.60 -0.12
C SER A 71 13.04 20.22 -1.07
N TYR A 72 12.68 19.66 -2.22
CA TYR A 72 13.62 19.21 -3.23
C TYR A 72 13.23 19.78 -4.59
N SER A 73 14.24 20.21 -5.34
CA SER A 73 14.11 20.57 -6.75
C SER A 73 15.34 20.10 -7.51
N CYS A 74 15.23 19.99 -8.83
CA CYS A 74 16.34 19.65 -9.69
C CYS A 74 16.44 20.63 -10.86
N ALA A 75 17.63 20.77 -11.44
CA ALA A 75 17.84 21.57 -12.64
C ALA A 75 18.79 20.85 -13.60
N LEU A 76 18.69 21.18 -14.88
CA LEU A 76 19.72 20.83 -15.85
C LEU A 76 20.85 21.86 -15.82
N ARG A 77 22.09 21.38 -15.91
CA ARG A 77 23.29 22.22 -16.05
C ARG A 77 23.39 22.73 -17.50
N ASP A 78 22.43 23.55 -17.90
CA ASP A 78 22.30 24.17 -19.22
C ASP A 78 22.37 25.71 -19.10
N PRO A 79 22.89 26.44 -20.11
CA PRO A 79 22.92 27.91 -20.13
C PRO A 79 21.58 28.59 -19.86
N ASP A 80 20.44 28.00 -20.23
CA ASP A 80 19.11 28.59 -19.98
C ASP A 80 18.48 28.17 -18.63
N LYS A 81 19.23 27.43 -17.79
CA LYS A 81 18.86 26.93 -16.45
C LYS A 81 17.38 26.52 -16.33
N LEU A 82 17.07 25.37 -16.90
CA LEU A 82 15.77 24.73 -16.73
C LEU A 82 15.70 24.07 -15.34
N SER A 83 14.95 24.69 -14.41
CA SER A 83 14.73 24.19 -13.04
C SER A 83 13.32 23.65 -12.86
N SER A 84 13.19 22.60 -12.06
CA SER A 84 11.89 22.07 -11.64
C SER A 84 11.30 22.97 -10.55
N PRO A 85 9.96 22.98 -10.41
CA PRO A 85 9.32 23.43 -9.19
C PRO A 85 9.80 22.64 -7.97
N GLU A 86 9.62 23.21 -6.78
CA GLU A 86 9.91 22.53 -5.53
C GLU A 86 8.83 21.50 -5.19
N VAL A 87 9.28 20.36 -4.67
CA VAL A 87 8.44 19.30 -4.12
C VAL A 87 8.79 19.14 -2.65
N THR A 88 7.78 19.27 -1.78
CA THR A 88 7.95 19.06 -0.34
C THR A 88 7.71 17.60 -0.01
N VAL A 89 8.60 17.02 0.78
CA VAL A 89 8.57 15.64 1.24
C VAL A 89 8.53 15.67 2.78
N ASP A 90 7.39 15.29 3.34
CA ASP A 90 7.11 15.33 4.77
C ASP A 90 7.09 13.89 5.33
N THR A 91 8.07 13.61 6.19
CA THR A 91 8.27 12.34 6.91
C THR A 91 7.96 12.47 8.41
N SER A 92 7.16 13.46 8.81
CA SER A 92 6.66 13.62 10.18
C SER A 92 5.96 12.37 10.70
N SER A 93 5.26 11.64 9.82
CA SER A 93 4.73 10.32 10.08
C SER A 93 5.39 9.27 9.19
N LEU A 94 6.16 8.36 9.79
CA LEU A 94 6.77 7.25 9.04
C LEU A 94 5.75 6.26 8.46
N SER A 95 4.49 6.31 8.90
CA SER A 95 3.41 5.52 8.29
C SER A 95 2.82 6.17 7.03
N CYS A 96 3.01 7.48 6.87
CA CYS A 96 2.35 8.30 5.85
C CYS A 96 3.33 9.28 5.24
N LEU A 97 3.95 8.93 4.11
CA LEU A 97 4.74 9.90 3.37
C LEU A 97 3.80 10.87 2.67
N ARG A 98 3.90 12.14 3.03
CA ARG A 98 3.15 13.21 2.37
C ARG A 98 4.07 13.93 1.40
N VAL A 99 3.64 14.01 0.14
CA VAL A 99 4.36 14.71 -0.92
C VAL A 99 3.48 15.82 -1.47
N THR A 100 3.97 17.06 -1.43
CA THR A 100 3.25 18.24 -1.94
C THR A 100 3.99 18.81 -3.13
N TYR A 101 3.29 18.81 -4.27
CA TYR A 101 3.73 19.43 -5.51
C TYR A 101 3.23 20.86 -5.54
N THR A 102 4.13 21.83 -5.68
CA THR A 102 3.78 23.26 -5.75
C THR A 102 3.14 23.64 -7.09
N SER A 103 3.60 23.00 -8.17
CA SER A 103 3.01 23.15 -9.50
C SER A 103 3.33 21.95 -10.40
N ARG A 104 2.67 21.90 -11.56
CA ARG A 104 3.02 21.00 -12.66
C ARG A 104 3.48 21.85 -13.85
N GLY A 105 4.75 21.76 -14.19
CA GLY A 105 5.28 22.30 -15.44
C GLY A 105 4.69 21.53 -16.62
N ILE A 106 4.28 22.25 -17.67
CA ILE A 106 3.89 21.67 -18.95
C ILE A 106 4.93 22.14 -19.96
N CYS A 107 5.37 21.25 -20.87
CA CYS A 107 6.27 21.60 -21.97
C CYS A 107 5.50 22.52 -22.94
N SER A 108 5.48 23.82 -22.68
CA SER A 108 4.60 24.80 -23.34
C SER A 108 5.18 26.22 -23.33
N LEU A 109 4.65 27.06 -24.22
CA LEU A 109 4.93 28.50 -24.31
C LEU A 109 4.08 29.35 -23.36
N ILE A 110 3.14 28.73 -22.63
CA ILE A 110 2.22 29.41 -21.70
C ILE A 110 2.43 28.87 -20.28
N PRO A 111 2.54 29.73 -19.25
CA PRO A 111 2.60 29.28 -17.85
C PRO A 111 1.32 28.53 -17.46
N SER A 112 1.47 27.42 -16.73
CA SER A 112 0.36 26.64 -16.18
C SER A 112 -0.24 27.34 -14.94
N VAL A 113 -1.52 27.08 -14.67
CA VAL A 113 -2.18 27.54 -13.44
C VAL A 113 -1.68 26.68 -12.27
N ASP A 114 -1.05 27.33 -11.30
CA ASP A 114 -0.46 26.68 -10.13
C ASP A 114 -1.54 26.31 -9.10
N LEU A 115 -1.97 25.06 -9.11
CA LEU A 115 -2.71 24.48 -7.99
C LEU A 115 -1.83 23.43 -7.31
N PRO A 116 -1.44 23.63 -6.04
CA PRO A 116 -0.67 22.63 -5.33
C PRO A 116 -1.48 21.35 -5.17
N CYS A 117 -0.83 20.21 -5.38
CA CYS A 117 -1.43 18.90 -5.25
C CYS A 117 -0.65 18.10 -4.20
N THR A 118 -1.37 17.46 -3.28
CA THR A 118 -0.77 16.65 -2.22
C THR A 118 -1.13 15.18 -2.45
N THR A 119 -0.11 14.34 -2.52
CA THR A 119 -0.27 12.87 -2.55
C THR A 119 0.17 12.29 -1.21
N ILE A 120 -0.61 11.33 -0.70
CA ILE A 120 -0.29 10.62 0.55
C ILE A 120 -0.03 9.15 0.20
N TYR A 121 1.17 8.68 0.54
CA TYR A 121 1.58 7.30 0.32
C TYR A 121 1.54 6.52 1.65
N PRO A 122 0.59 5.58 1.81
CA PRO A 122 0.48 4.77 3.02
C PRO A 122 1.49 3.63 3.00
N THR A 123 2.47 3.65 3.89
CA THR A 123 3.51 2.61 3.99
C THR A 123 3.20 1.56 5.04
N ASP A 124 2.13 1.73 5.81
CA ASP A 124 1.69 0.88 6.91
C ASP A 124 0.45 0.04 6.58
N LEU A 125 0.13 -0.13 5.30
CA LEU A 125 -1.04 -0.87 4.86
C LEU A 125 -1.06 -2.28 5.45
N GLN A 126 -2.21 -2.67 6.00
CA GLN A 126 -2.43 -3.93 6.67
C GLN A 126 -3.84 -4.46 6.40
N VAL A 127 -3.96 -5.78 6.28
CA VAL A 127 -5.26 -6.44 6.20
C VAL A 127 -5.79 -6.66 7.62
N LYS A 128 -6.85 -5.94 7.98
CA LYS A 128 -7.64 -6.20 9.19
C LYS A 128 -8.73 -7.20 8.89
N VAL A 129 -8.92 -8.15 9.79
CA VAL A 129 -9.93 -9.20 9.65
C VAL A 129 -11.01 -8.95 10.68
N THR A 130 -12.26 -8.88 10.22
CA THR A 130 -13.43 -8.77 11.10
C THR A 130 -14.35 -9.96 10.89
N PRO A 131 -14.78 -10.66 11.95
CA PRO A 131 -15.78 -11.70 11.83
C PRO A 131 -17.13 -11.11 11.42
N ASP A 132 -17.82 -11.76 10.50
CA ASP A 132 -19.21 -11.43 10.17
C ASP A 132 -20.14 -12.10 11.21
N THR A 133 -21.43 -11.75 11.17
CA THR A 133 -22.52 -12.43 11.90
C THR A 133 -22.55 -13.94 11.65
N LYS A 134 -22.05 -14.39 10.50
CA LYS A 134 -21.90 -15.81 10.16
C LYS A 134 -20.48 -16.27 10.49
N ALA A 135 -20.36 -17.27 11.35
CA ALA A 135 -19.08 -17.78 11.87
C ALA A 135 -18.03 -18.14 10.80
N TRP A 136 -18.46 -18.51 9.59
CA TRP A 136 -17.58 -18.94 8.50
C TRP A 136 -17.32 -17.85 7.44
N LYS A 137 -17.82 -16.62 7.63
CA LYS A 137 -17.60 -15.47 6.74
C LYS A 137 -16.79 -14.40 7.45
N ARG A 138 -15.81 -13.84 6.76
CA ARG A 138 -14.99 -12.73 7.27
C ARG A 138 -14.99 -11.56 6.31
N THR A 139 -14.92 -10.37 6.86
CA THR A 139 -14.71 -9.14 6.10
C THR A 139 -13.26 -8.70 6.32
N LEU A 140 -12.51 -8.71 5.23
CA LEU A 140 -11.16 -8.17 5.16
C LEU A 140 -11.27 -6.68 4.86
N THR A 141 -10.52 -5.88 5.59
CA THR A 141 -10.47 -4.42 5.44
C THR A 141 -9.03 -4.01 5.22
N CYS A 142 -8.76 -3.27 4.13
CA CYS A 142 -7.43 -2.75 3.87
C CYS A 142 -7.22 -1.47 4.70
N SER A 143 -6.54 -1.59 5.84
CA SER A 143 -6.39 -0.51 6.81
C SER A 143 -5.02 0.15 6.70
N THR A 144 -5.02 1.47 6.86
CA THR A 144 -3.83 2.32 7.08
C THR A 144 -4.15 3.30 8.20
N THR A 145 -3.13 3.83 8.88
CA THR A 145 -3.30 4.99 9.79
C THR A 145 -3.38 6.32 9.06
N CYS A 146 -3.08 6.34 7.75
CA CYS A 146 -3.11 7.54 6.93
C CYS A 146 -4.53 7.97 6.58
N THR A 147 -4.76 9.28 6.61
CA THR A 147 -6.01 9.87 6.09
C THR A 147 -5.87 10.03 4.58
N LEU A 148 -6.28 9.02 3.82
CA LEU A 148 -6.24 9.06 2.36
C LEU A 148 -7.32 10.01 1.83
N THR A 149 -6.94 10.92 0.92
CA THR A 149 -7.88 11.81 0.23
C THR A 149 -8.48 11.13 -1.00
N ASP A 150 -9.52 11.74 -1.58
CA ASP A 150 -10.03 11.39 -2.92
C ASP A 150 -10.68 10.00 -3.10
N ASN A 151 -11.24 9.42 -2.04
CA ASN A 151 -11.95 8.13 -2.08
C ASN A 151 -11.14 7.03 -2.82
N PRO A 152 -10.03 6.57 -2.22
CA PRO A 152 -9.06 5.73 -2.91
C PRO A 152 -9.68 4.41 -3.38
N THR A 153 -9.26 3.97 -4.56
CA THR A 153 -9.49 2.60 -5.04
C THR A 153 -8.39 1.67 -4.56
N TYR A 154 -8.76 0.45 -4.22
CA TYR A 154 -7.83 -0.56 -3.73
C TYR A 154 -7.59 -1.64 -4.78
N ILE A 155 -6.60 -2.49 -4.54
CA ILE A 155 -6.39 -3.74 -5.24
C ILE A 155 -6.04 -4.82 -4.23
N TRP A 156 -6.64 -5.99 -4.39
CA TRP A 156 -6.45 -7.13 -3.49
C TRP A 156 -5.63 -8.22 -4.15
N TYR A 157 -4.95 -9.01 -3.32
CA TYR A 157 -4.17 -10.16 -3.74
C TYR A 157 -4.57 -11.37 -2.90
N ARG A 158 -4.70 -12.53 -3.54
CA ARG A 158 -4.93 -13.82 -2.88
C ARG A 158 -3.77 -14.74 -3.24
N ASN A 159 -3.05 -15.21 -2.23
CA ASN A 159 -1.85 -16.03 -2.39
C ASN A 159 -0.81 -15.39 -3.34
N GLY A 160 -0.71 -14.07 -3.28
CA GLY A 160 0.17 -13.26 -4.14
C GLY A 160 -0.39 -12.93 -5.53
N GLN A 161 -1.48 -13.59 -5.97
CA GLN A 161 -2.11 -13.31 -7.25
C GLN A 161 -3.10 -12.14 -7.17
N SER A 162 -3.02 -11.21 -8.12
CA SER A 162 -3.87 -10.02 -8.17
C SER A 162 -5.33 -10.35 -8.48
N LEU A 163 -6.24 -9.72 -7.74
CA LEU A 163 -7.69 -9.69 -7.96
C LEU A 163 -8.09 -8.32 -8.53
N ALA A 164 -7.62 -8.00 -9.74
CA ALA A 164 -7.76 -6.68 -10.36
C ALA A 164 -9.20 -6.15 -10.50
N TRP A 165 -10.19 -7.06 -10.53
CA TRP A 165 -11.61 -6.72 -10.60
C TRP A 165 -12.17 -6.18 -9.27
N LEU A 166 -11.46 -6.38 -8.16
CA LEU A 166 -11.91 -6.03 -6.82
C LEU A 166 -11.23 -4.75 -6.33
N THR A 167 -11.96 -3.65 -6.39
CA THR A 167 -11.43 -2.31 -6.06
C THR A 167 -11.95 -1.69 -4.77
N SER A 168 -12.78 -2.42 -4.03
CA SER A 168 -13.40 -1.96 -2.79
C SER A 168 -12.41 -1.96 -1.62
N HIS A 169 -12.61 -1.03 -0.69
CA HIS A 169 -11.88 -0.96 0.58
C HIS A 169 -12.00 -2.25 1.43
N GLN A 170 -13.10 -2.98 1.25
CA GLN A 170 -13.39 -4.23 1.95
C GLN A 170 -13.60 -5.40 0.99
N HIS A 171 -13.27 -6.60 1.44
CA HIS A 171 -13.51 -7.84 0.73
C HIS A 171 -14.10 -8.90 1.67
N SER A 172 -15.29 -9.41 1.35
CA SER A 172 -15.87 -10.54 2.07
C SER A 172 -15.36 -11.86 1.51
N VAL A 173 -14.84 -12.72 2.39
CA VAL A 173 -14.30 -14.04 2.06
C VAL A 173 -14.87 -15.11 2.98
N TRP A 174 -14.84 -16.34 2.49
CA TRP A 174 -15.05 -17.52 3.32
C TRP A 174 -13.79 -17.85 4.10
N ASN A 175 -13.96 -18.51 5.24
CA ASN A 175 -12.84 -18.95 6.03
C ASN A 175 -11.99 -20.01 5.29
N SER A 176 -10.69 -19.79 5.22
CA SER A 176 -9.72 -20.70 4.63
C SER A 176 -8.36 -20.51 5.30
N GLU A 177 -7.82 -21.55 5.94
CA GLU A 177 -6.53 -21.48 6.65
C GLU A 177 -5.31 -21.50 5.72
N THR A 178 -5.51 -21.91 4.48
CA THR A 178 -4.45 -22.02 3.47
C THR A 178 -4.26 -20.73 2.68
N GLU A 179 -5.20 -19.79 2.81
CA GLU A 179 -5.22 -18.58 2.02
C GLU A 179 -4.62 -17.39 2.75
N SER A 180 -3.86 -16.62 2.00
CA SER A 180 -3.27 -15.37 2.43
C SER A 180 -3.77 -14.23 1.57
N TYR A 181 -4.04 -13.09 2.21
CA TYR A 181 -4.55 -11.91 1.56
C TYR A 181 -3.64 -10.71 1.83
N SER A 182 -3.38 -9.93 0.80
CA SER A 182 -2.75 -8.61 0.92
C SER A 182 -3.50 -7.60 0.07
N CYS A 183 -3.26 -6.33 0.33
CA CYS A 183 -3.91 -5.23 -0.39
C CYS A 183 -2.92 -4.09 -0.66
N ALA A 184 -3.22 -3.28 -1.68
CA ALA A 184 -2.52 -2.04 -1.97
C ALA A 184 -3.53 -0.96 -2.41
N VAL A 185 -3.11 0.30 -2.41
CA VAL A 185 -3.86 1.37 -3.10
C VAL A 185 -3.52 1.27 -4.59
N LYS A 186 -4.54 1.35 -5.44
CA LYS A 186 -4.36 1.26 -6.89
C LYS A 186 -3.48 2.42 -7.40
N GLY A 187 -2.51 2.11 -8.26
CA GLY A 187 -1.48 3.05 -8.71
C GLY A 187 -0.26 3.15 -7.79
N HIS A 188 -0.30 2.48 -6.64
CA HIS A 188 0.80 2.36 -5.66
C HIS A 188 0.96 0.89 -5.23
N GLU A 189 0.91 -0.03 -6.20
CA GLU A 189 1.00 -1.47 -5.98
C GLU A 189 2.34 -1.93 -5.38
N ASP A 190 3.38 -1.12 -5.51
CA ASP A 190 4.69 -1.28 -4.89
C ASP A 190 4.63 -1.20 -3.36
N LEU A 191 3.67 -0.45 -2.81
CA LEU A 191 3.41 -0.31 -1.38
C LEU A 191 2.43 -1.36 -0.85
N ARG A 192 2.53 -2.59 -1.35
CA ARG A 192 1.62 -3.68 -0.96
C ARG A 192 1.78 -4.06 0.51
N SER A 193 0.65 -4.24 1.19
CA SER A 193 0.61 -4.75 2.57
C SER A 193 1.30 -6.11 2.69
N PRO A 194 1.83 -6.45 3.88
CA PRO A 194 2.17 -7.84 4.21
C PRO A 194 0.97 -8.77 4.00
N ALA A 195 1.25 -10.04 3.68
CA ALA A 195 0.21 -11.04 3.49
C ALA A 195 -0.31 -11.55 4.84
N LYS A 196 -1.63 -11.46 5.05
CA LYS A 196 -2.32 -11.95 6.24
C LYS A 196 -2.99 -13.28 5.94
N ARG A 197 -2.60 -14.34 6.66
CA ARG A 197 -3.32 -15.62 6.65
C ARG A 197 -4.56 -15.54 7.53
N LEU A 198 -5.63 -16.20 7.12
CA LEU A 198 -6.85 -16.28 7.92
C LEU A 198 -6.70 -17.46 8.91
N SER A 199 -6.98 -17.23 10.19
CA SER A 199 -6.97 -18.30 11.21
C SER A 199 -8.38 -18.51 11.76
N LEU A 200 -8.75 -19.78 12.01
CA LEU A 200 -9.95 -20.14 12.77
C LEU A 200 -9.97 -19.55 14.19
N SER A 201 -8.82 -19.17 14.75
CA SER A 201 -8.69 -18.62 16.11
C SER A 201 -9.08 -17.15 16.25
N ASP A 202 -9.25 -16.39 15.18
CA ASP A 202 -9.66 -14.96 15.23
C ASP A 202 -11.18 -14.78 15.54
N VAL A 203 -11.84 -15.87 15.92
CA VAL A 203 -13.23 -15.91 16.36
C VAL A 203 -13.25 -15.43 17.81
N SER A 204 -13.85 -14.26 18.07
CA SER A 204 -14.29 -13.92 19.43
C SER A 204 -15.29 -15.00 19.86
N THR A 205 -14.85 -15.90 20.73
CA THR A 205 -15.67 -16.92 21.36
C THR A 205 -16.69 -16.24 22.27
N TRP A 206 -17.79 -15.76 21.72
CA TRP A 206 -19.01 -15.57 22.50
C TRP A 206 -19.65 -16.94 22.65
N GLY A 207 -19.30 -17.62 23.74
CA GLY A 207 -20.05 -18.76 24.27
C GLY A 207 -20.12 -19.99 23.38
N VAL A 208 -19.00 -20.66 23.14
CA VAL A 208 -19.05 -22.13 23.15
C VAL A 208 -18.37 -22.54 24.44
N ASP A 209 -19.18 -22.84 25.44
CA ASP A 209 -18.70 -23.45 26.67
C ASP A 209 -18.12 -24.83 26.31
N ILE A 210 -16.79 -24.94 26.36
CA ILE A 210 -16.03 -26.16 26.07
C ILE A 210 -16.33 -27.25 27.12
N SER A 211 -17.15 -26.97 28.14
CA SER A 211 -17.66 -27.96 29.10
C SER A 211 -18.58 -29.04 28.48
N THR A 212 -19.08 -28.87 27.24
CA THR A 212 -19.99 -29.83 26.59
C THR A 212 -19.48 -30.51 25.33
N VAL A 213 -18.22 -30.29 24.94
CA VAL A 213 -17.59 -31.14 23.90
C VAL A 213 -17.09 -32.42 24.58
N LYS A 214 -17.92 -33.47 24.60
CA LYS A 214 -17.40 -34.83 24.79
C LYS A 214 -16.44 -35.11 23.64
N VAL A 215 -15.14 -35.02 23.93
CA VAL A 215 -14.08 -35.60 23.10
C VAL A 215 -14.38 -37.10 23.05
N ILE A 216 -14.89 -37.58 21.92
CA ILE A 216 -14.91 -39.01 21.64
C ILE A 216 -13.55 -39.29 21.01
N ASP A 217 -12.62 -39.77 21.83
CA ASP A 217 -11.38 -40.37 21.35
C ASP A 217 -11.75 -41.52 20.42
N ILE A 218 -11.54 -41.34 19.11
CA ILE A 218 -11.58 -42.45 18.15
C ILE A 218 -10.24 -43.17 18.29
N ILE A 219 -10.16 -44.11 19.22
CA ILE A 219 -9.00 -45.02 19.31
C ILE A 219 -9.10 -45.99 18.13
N SER A 220 -8.24 -45.82 17.14
CA SER A 220 -8.03 -46.80 16.09
C SER A 220 -7.34 -48.03 16.67
N VAL A 221 -8.08 -49.12 16.91
CA VAL A 221 -7.51 -50.46 17.13
C VAL A 221 -7.75 -51.28 15.87
N ILE A 222 -6.69 -51.50 15.10
CA ILE A 222 -6.71 -52.45 13.98
C ILE A 222 -6.64 -53.85 14.58
N HIS A 223 -7.72 -54.62 14.50
CA HIS A 223 -7.65 -56.09 14.45
C HIS A 223 -8.74 -56.62 13.52
N GLY A 224 -8.30 -57.25 12.42
CA GLY A 224 -9.08 -58.23 11.66
C GLY A 224 -10.28 -57.71 10.87
N SER A 225 -10.04 -57.40 9.59
CA SER A 225 -10.96 -57.49 8.45
C SER A 225 -12.47 -57.58 8.73
N THR A 226 -13.15 -56.45 8.93
CA THR A 226 -14.44 -56.06 8.28
C THR A 226 -15.05 -54.84 8.99
N CYS A 227 -15.34 -53.77 8.24
CA CYS A 227 -16.03 -52.59 8.75
C CYS A 227 -17.55 -52.77 8.65
N GLN A 228 -18.28 -52.59 9.75
CA GLN A 228 -19.69 -52.20 9.68
C GLN A 228 -19.97 -51.04 10.65
N TYR A 229 -20.63 -50.00 10.14
CA TYR A 229 -21.06 -48.83 10.88
C TYR A 229 -22.51 -49.03 11.32
N ASN A 230 -22.82 -48.74 12.58
CA ASN A 230 -24.21 -48.56 13.02
C ASN A 230 -24.42 -47.16 13.57
N ILE A 231 -25.36 -46.44 12.96
CA ILE A 231 -25.89 -45.15 13.41
C ILE A 231 -27.11 -45.45 14.29
N LEU A 232 -27.08 -45.03 15.55
CA LEU A 232 -28.26 -45.06 16.43
C LEU A 232 -28.86 -43.65 16.49
N ILE A 233 -30.07 -43.50 15.93
CA ILE A 233 -30.87 -42.27 15.97
C ILE A 233 -31.79 -42.33 17.20
N SER A 234 -31.75 -41.27 18.00
CA SER A 234 -32.57 -41.02 19.20
C SER A 234 -34.07 -40.96 18.90
N THR A 235 -34.91 -41.37 19.86
CA THR A 235 -36.15 -40.63 20.15
C THR A 235 -36.40 -40.58 21.66
N ASN A 236 -36.53 -39.34 22.17
CA ASN A 236 -37.10 -39.01 23.48
C ASN A 236 -38.63 -38.94 23.31
N LEU A 237 -39.42 -39.48 24.24
CA LEU A 237 -40.73 -38.91 24.57
C LEU A 237 -41.12 -39.21 26.03
N HIS A 238 -41.67 -38.18 26.67
CA HIS A 238 -42.03 -38.02 28.07
C HIS A 238 -43.29 -38.79 28.53
N HIS A 239 -43.38 -38.95 29.87
CA HIS A 239 -44.56 -38.95 30.76
C HIS A 239 -45.41 -40.22 31.06
N LEU A 240 -45.42 -40.51 32.37
CA LEU A 240 -46.53 -40.81 33.32
C LEU A 240 -47.02 -42.24 33.62
N CYS A 241 -47.00 -42.48 34.95
CA CYS A 241 -47.94 -43.18 35.82
C CYS A 241 -47.77 -44.68 36.14
N ASN A 242 -47.56 -44.88 37.46
CA ASN A 242 -47.55 -46.05 38.35
C ASN A 242 -46.61 -47.22 38.05
#